data_AF-A0A442E636-F1
#
_entry.id   AF-A0A442E636-F1
#
_cell.length_a   1.000
_cell.length_b   1.000
_cell.length_c   1.000
_cell.angle_alpha   90.00
_cell.angle_beta   90.00
_cell.angle_gamma   90.00
#
_symmetry.space_group_name_H-M   'P 1'
#
loop_
_entity.id
_entity.type
_entity.pdbx_description
1 polymer ?
#
loop_
_entity_poly.entity_id
_entity_poly.type
_entity_poly.pdbx_seq_one_letter_code
_entity_poly.pdbx_strand_id
1 'polypeptide(L)'
;IAAGAHILAPCPHAAPCPLAPPDWCHFSRRVARSRLHRLAKEADVPWEDEKFIYLAASRQPAPARPARVLAPPKGGSGKVVLKLCRP
;
A
#
# COMPACT_ATOMS: atom_id res chain seq x y z
N ILE A 1 -8.61 16.65 -4.93
CA ILE A 1 -9.46 17.14 -3.82
C ILE A 1 -9.70 18.63 -3.95
N ALA A 2 -8.68 19.49 -3.81
CA ALA A 2 -8.85 20.94 -3.95
C ALA A 2 -9.47 21.38 -5.31
N ALA A 3 -9.13 20.68 -6.39
CA ALA A 3 -9.71 20.89 -7.72
C ALA A 3 -10.96 20.02 -8.02
N GLY A 4 -11.67 19.54 -6.98
CA GLY A 4 -12.91 18.76 -7.12
C GLY A 4 -12.73 17.25 -7.35
N ALA A 5 -11.52 16.71 -7.26
CA ALA A 5 -11.29 15.26 -7.42
C ALA A 5 -11.60 14.46 -6.14
N HIS A 6 -12.32 13.34 -6.29
CA HIS A 6 -12.59 12.34 -5.27
C HIS A 6 -11.55 11.23 -5.29
N ILE A 7 -11.02 10.85 -4.11
CA ILE A 7 -10.08 9.74 -4.00
C ILE A 7 -10.85 8.41 -4.03
N LEU A 8 -10.59 7.60 -5.05
CA LEU A 8 -11.19 6.27 -5.22
C LEU A 8 -10.39 5.18 -4.52
N ALA A 9 -9.06 5.28 -4.58
CA ALA A 9 -8.15 4.30 -4.00
C ALA A 9 -6.76 4.94 -3.77
N PRO A 10 -5.94 4.39 -2.87
CA PRO A 10 -6.21 3.23 -2.04
C PRO A 10 -6.83 3.60 -0.68
N CYS A 11 -6.69 4.86 -0.24
CA CYS A 11 -7.07 5.29 1.10
C CYS A 11 -8.58 5.49 1.22
N PRO A 12 -9.25 5.01 2.28
CA PRO A 12 -10.69 5.20 2.50
C PRO A 12 -11.09 6.59 3.03
N HIS A 13 -10.15 7.36 3.63
CA HIS A 13 -10.47 8.60 4.36
C HIS A 13 -10.44 9.89 3.53
N ALA A 14 -9.75 9.91 2.39
CA ALA A 14 -9.49 11.14 1.63
C ALA A 14 -8.91 12.34 2.44
N ALA A 15 -8.36 12.07 3.63
CA ALA A 15 -7.67 13.03 4.52
C ALA A 15 -6.13 12.85 4.46
N PRO A 16 -5.34 13.74 5.09
CA PRO A 16 -3.90 13.51 5.28
C PRO A 16 -3.62 12.11 5.84
N CYS A 17 -2.63 11.41 5.28
CA CYS A 17 -2.31 10.05 5.71
C CYS A 17 -1.71 10.06 7.13
N PRO A 18 -2.21 9.23 8.06
CA PRO A 18 -1.71 9.22 9.44
C PRO A 18 -0.39 8.45 9.61
N LEU A 19 0.12 7.80 8.55
CA LEU A 19 1.41 7.12 8.64
C LEU A 19 2.55 8.14 8.59
N ALA A 20 3.53 7.95 9.47
CA ALA A 20 4.69 8.81 9.60
C ALA A 20 5.98 7.99 9.42
N PRO A 21 7.08 8.64 8.97
CA PRO A 21 8.39 7.99 8.87
C PRO A 21 8.80 7.29 10.18
N PRO A 22 9.52 6.15 10.11
CA PRO A 22 10.06 5.51 8.90
C PRO A 22 9.04 4.67 8.12
N ASP A 23 7.80 4.59 8.60
CA ASP A 23 6.75 3.84 7.96
C ASP A 23 6.06 4.66 6.85
N TRP A 24 5.59 3.97 5.83
CA TRP A 24 4.88 4.59 4.72
C TRP A 24 3.86 3.64 4.11
N CYS A 25 2.78 4.21 3.60
CA CYS A 25 1.67 3.49 3.01
C CYS A 25 2.10 2.92 1.65
N HIS A 26 2.22 1.60 1.52
CA HIS A 26 2.67 0.96 0.28
C HIS A 26 1.96 -0.35 -0.01
N PHE A 27 2.15 -0.80 -1.24
CA PHE A 27 1.86 -2.14 -1.71
C PHE A 27 3.19 -2.84 -2.02
N SER A 28 3.15 -4.16 -2.13
CA SER A 28 4.28 -4.95 -2.61
C SER A 28 3.82 -5.86 -3.73
N ARG A 29 4.61 -5.92 -4.81
CA ARG A 29 4.40 -6.88 -5.88
C ARG A 29 5.70 -7.61 -6.18
N ARG A 30 5.60 -8.94 -6.25
CA ARG A 30 6.70 -9.76 -6.75
C ARG A 30 6.88 -9.53 -8.24
N VAL A 31 8.06 -9.06 -8.64
CA VAL A 31 8.46 -8.84 -10.03
C VAL A 31 9.69 -9.69 -10.36
N ALA A 32 9.83 -10.08 -11.62
CA ALA A 32 10.98 -10.86 -12.07
C ALA A 32 12.24 -9.99 -12.16
N ARG A 33 13.38 -10.51 -11.69
CA ARG A 33 14.69 -9.89 -11.92
C ARG A 33 15.22 -10.33 -13.27
N SER A 34 15.59 -9.34 -14.09
CA SER A 34 16.40 -9.60 -15.28
C SER A 34 17.76 -10.18 -14.88
N ARG A 35 18.43 -10.86 -15.81
CA ARG A 35 19.80 -11.33 -15.59
C ARG A 35 20.74 -10.19 -15.20
N LEU A 36 20.60 -9.03 -15.85
CA LEU A 36 21.37 -7.83 -15.55
C LEU A 36 21.10 -7.34 -14.11
N HIS A 37 19.84 -7.30 -13.66
CA HIS A 37 19.52 -6.94 -12.28
C HIS A 37 20.09 -7.92 -11.26
N ARG A 38 20.07 -9.24 -11.55
CA ARG A 38 20.70 -10.22 -10.66
C ARG A 38 22.20 -10.00 -10.52
N LEU A 39 22.89 -9.79 -11.64
CA LEU A 39 24.34 -9.57 -11.65
C LEU A 39 24.71 -8.25 -10.97
N ALA A 40 24.01 -7.16 -11.28
CA ALA A 40 24.32 -5.83 -10.75
C ALA A 40 24.02 -5.69 -9.24
N LYS A 41 23.06 -6.45 -8.72
CA LYS A 41 22.67 -6.41 -7.30
C LYS A 41 23.16 -7.64 -6.52
N GLU A 42 24.01 -8.47 -7.10
CA GLU A 42 24.50 -9.73 -6.51
C GLU A 42 23.37 -10.57 -5.90
N ALA A 43 22.27 -10.70 -6.65
CA ALA A 43 21.02 -11.21 -6.15
C ALA A 43 20.84 -12.72 -6.42
N ASP A 44 20.68 -13.50 -5.34
CA ASP A 44 20.55 -14.97 -5.40
C ASP A 44 19.22 -15.47 -5.98
N VAL A 45 18.15 -14.70 -5.81
CA VAL A 45 16.80 -15.08 -6.25
C VAL A 45 16.36 -14.33 -7.52
N PRO A 46 15.61 -14.97 -8.44
CA PRO A 46 15.21 -14.38 -9.72
C PRO A 46 14.00 -13.43 -9.64
N TRP A 47 13.68 -12.93 -8.44
CA TRP A 47 12.57 -12.02 -8.21
C TRP A 47 12.91 -11.03 -7.09
N GLU A 48 12.15 -9.94 -7.04
CA GLU A 48 12.12 -9.03 -5.90
C GLU A 48 10.70 -8.59 -5.59
N ASP A 49 10.47 -8.27 -4.32
CA ASP A 49 9.20 -7.71 -3.87
C ASP A 49 9.32 -6.18 -3.92
N GLU A 50 8.86 -5.61 -5.03
CA GLU A 50 8.94 -4.18 -5.30
C GLU A 50 7.83 -3.44 -4.54
N LYS A 51 8.24 -2.43 -3.77
CA LYS A 51 7.30 -1.61 -3.01
C LYS A 51 6.88 -0.40 -3.83
N PHE A 52 5.59 -0.16 -3.93
CA PHE A 52 5.07 0.97 -4.70
C PHE A 52 3.89 1.65 -4.00
N ILE A 53 3.67 2.90 -4.38
CA ILE A 53 2.43 3.63 -4.08
C ILE A 53 1.63 3.82 -5.35
N TYR A 54 0.32 3.93 -5.20
CA TYR A 54 -0.54 4.47 -6.23
C TYR A 54 -1.62 5.34 -5.59
N LEU A 55 -2.24 6.20 -6.40
CA LEU A 55 -3.41 6.97 -6.04
C LEU A 55 -4.34 6.99 -7.25
N ALA A 56 -5.62 6.67 -7.05
CA ALA A 56 -6.65 6.79 -8.06
C ALA A 56 -7.62 7.89 -7.65
N ALA A 57 -7.85 8.85 -8.54
CA ALA A 57 -8.75 9.97 -8.33
C ALA A 57 -9.72 10.11 -9.51
N SER A 58 -10.95 10.53 -9.23
CA SER A 58 -12.01 10.69 -10.24
C SER A 58 -12.79 11.98 -10.01
N ARG A 59 -13.48 12.45 -11.07
CA ARG A 59 -14.50 13.50 -10.96
C ARG A 59 -15.82 12.95 -10.39
N GLN A 60 -16.03 11.64 -10.46
CA GLN A 60 -17.21 10.99 -9.91
C GLN A 60 -17.02 10.75 -8.40
N PRO A 61 -18.09 10.86 -7.60
CA PRO A 61 -18.05 10.56 -6.17
C PRO A 61 -17.52 9.16 -5.90
N ALA A 62 -16.69 9.03 -4.87
CA ALA A 62 -16.21 7.74 -4.41
C ALA A 62 -17.24 7.12 -3.44
N PRO A 63 -17.61 5.84 -3.57
CA PRO A 63 -18.42 5.18 -2.56
C PRO A 63 -17.66 5.11 -1.23
N ALA A 64 -18.41 4.99 -0.13
CA ALA A 64 -17.82 4.68 1.18
C ALA A 64 -17.05 3.35 1.08
N ARG A 65 -15.87 3.30 1.68
CA ARG A 65 -14.99 2.13 1.62
C ARG A 65 -14.70 1.62 3.02
N PRO A 66 -14.58 0.29 3.20
CA PRO A 66 -14.19 -0.26 4.48
C PRO A 66 -12.75 0.11 4.84
N ALA A 67 -12.38 -0.13 6.10
CA ALA A 67 -11.00 -0.01 6.53
C ALA A 67 -10.09 -0.96 5.74
N ARG A 68 -8.89 -0.49 5.39
CA ARG A 68 -7.87 -1.27 4.66
C ARG A 68 -6.82 -1.80 5.62
N VAL A 69 -6.51 -3.09 5.54
CA VAL A 69 -5.37 -3.70 6.24
C VAL A 69 -4.06 -3.25 5.59
N LEU A 70 -3.15 -2.67 6.37
CA LEU A 70 -1.90 -2.06 5.88
C LEU A 70 -0.68 -2.97 6.01
N ALA A 71 -0.75 -3.96 6.89
CA ALA A 71 0.35 -4.87 7.18
C ALA A 71 -0.21 -6.26 7.50
N PRO A 72 0.58 -7.33 7.35
CA PRO A 72 0.17 -8.67 7.74
C PRO A 72 -0.45 -8.69 9.15
N PRO A 73 -1.61 -9.34 9.34
CA PRO A 73 -2.22 -9.49 10.66
C PRO A 73 -1.24 -10.12 11.65
N LYS A 74 -1.14 -9.54 12.84
CA LYS A 74 -0.31 -10.10 13.91
C LYS A 74 -1.19 -10.96 14.82
N GLY A 75 -0.99 -12.28 14.78
CA GLY A 75 -1.66 -13.23 15.66
C GLY A 75 -1.14 -13.19 17.10
N GLY A 76 -1.99 -13.58 18.05
CA GLY A 76 -1.65 -13.83 19.45
C GLY A 76 -2.69 -14.75 20.10
N SER A 77 -2.46 -15.19 21.34
CA SER A 77 -3.40 -16.08 22.05
C SER A 77 -4.79 -15.42 22.16
N GLY A 78 -5.79 -15.99 21.47
CA GLY A 78 -7.18 -15.52 21.46
C GLY A 78 -7.44 -14.18 20.74
N LYS A 79 -6.47 -13.57 20.06
CA LYS A 79 -6.67 -12.26 19.39
C LYS A 79 -5.82 -12.08 18.13
N VAL A 80 -6.29 -11.18 17.27
CA VAL A 80 -5.55 -10.71 16.08
C VAL A 80 -5.47 -9.19 16.11
N VAL A 81 -4.28 -8.64 15.89
CA VAL A 81 -4.06 -7.20 15.80
C VAL A 81 -3.93 -6.82 14.32
N LEU A 82 -4.76 -5.88 13.89
CA LEU A 82 -4.77 -5.34 12.53
C LEU A 82 -4.28 -3.88 12.52
N LYS A 83 -3.31 -3.59 11.66
CA LYS A 83 -2.93 -2.22 11.34
C LYS A 83 -3.85 -1.72 10.22
N LEU A 84 -4.72 -0.77 10.53
CA LEU A 84 -5.78 -0.34 9.62
C LEU A 84 -5.62 1.11 9.17
N CYS A 85 -5.92 1.36 7.90
CA CYS A 85 -6.27 2.66 7.38
C CYS A 85 -7.79 2.76 7.41
N ARG A 86 -8.34 3.68 8.21
CA ARG A 86 -9.78 3.82 8.45
C ARG A 86 -10.35 5.00 7.64
N PRO A 87 -11.66 5.01 7.32
CA PRO A 87 -12.34 6.19 6.78
C PRO A 87 -12.15 7.42 7.65
#